data_AF-A0A8T4LS02-F1
#
_entry.id   AF-A0A8T4LS02-F1
#
_cell.length_a   1.000
_cell.length_b   1.000
_cell.length_c   1.000
_cell.angle_alpha   90.00
_cell.angle_beta   90.00
_cell.angle_gamma   90.00
#
_symmetry.space_group_name_H-M   'P 1'
#
loop_
_entity.id
_entity.type
_entity.pdbx_description
1 polymer ?
#
loop_
_entity_poly.entity_id
_entity_poly.type
_entity_poly.pdbx_seq_one_letter_code
_entity_poly.pdbx_strand_id
1 'polypeptide(L)' 'MTVGFELEGQHFTTLNGGPYFKFTPAVSFFVGCGTEKEMDALWAKLSKGGRRLWGLGNLPRTPKTPSTHTRTSAL' A
#
# COMPACT_ATOMS: atom_id res chain seq x y z
N MET A 1 23.75 7.49 -3.92
CA MET A 1 22.99 7.40 -5.20
C MET A 1 21.52 7.47 -4.88
N THR A 2 20.78 8.34 -5.58
CA THR A 2 19.33 8.54 -5.38
C THR A 2 18.56 8.24 -6.65
N VAL A 3 17.34 7.73 -6.53
CA VAL A 3 16.44 7.46 -7.67
C VAL A 3 15.07 8.04 -7.35
N GLY A 4 14.54 8.85 -8.26
CA GLY A 4 13.19 9.39 -8.19
C GLY A 4 12.19 8.51 -8.95
N PHE A 5 10.99 8.33 -8.42
CA PHE A 5 9.85 7.73 -9.11
C PHE A 5 8.54 8.38 -8.68
N GLU A 6 7.45 8.08 -9.37
CA GLU A 6 6.11 8.57 -9.05
C GLU A 6 5.17 7.40 -8.78
N LEU A 7 4.30 7.55 -7.77
CA LEU A 7 3.27 6.58 -7.42
C LEU A 7 1.99 7.32 -7.05
N GLU A 8 0.89 7.02 -7.75
CA GLU A 8 -0.41 7.71 -7.56
C GLU A 8 -0.31 9.25 -7.63
N GLY A 9 0.52 9.79 -8.54
CA GLY A 9 0.74 11.24 -8.67
C GLY A 9 1.66 11.85 -7.61
N GLN A 10 2.17 11.05 -6.66
CA GLN A 10 3.09 11.50 -5.63
C GLN A 10 4.54 11.16 -6.00
N HIS A 11 5.41 12.16 -6.00
CA HIS A 11 6.84 11.97 -6.26
C HIS A 11 7.57 11.45 -5.03
N PHE A 12 8.36 10.40 -5.21
CA PHE A 12 9.22 9.79 -4.21
C PHE A 12 10.67 9.86 -4.66
N THR A 13 11.56 10.13 -3.70
CA THR A 13 13.01 10.01 -3.90
C THR A 13 13.53 8.95 -2.96
N THR A 14 14.16 7.93 -3.52
CA THR A 14 14.83 6.87 -2.77
C THR A 14 16.31 7.15 -2.69
N LEU A 15 16.92 6.72 -1.58
CA LEU A 15 18.35 6.84 -1.33
C LEU A 15 18.92 5.45 -1.09
N ASN A 16 19.97 5.10 -1.83
CA ASN A 16 20.78 3.93 -1.49
C ASN A 16 21.68 4.28 -0.28
N GLY A 17 21.19 3.97 0.91
CA GLY A 17 21.85 4.24 2.20
C GLY A 17 22.64 3.07 2.79
N GLY A 18 22.83 1.98 2.05
CA GLY A 18 23.46 0.76 2.56
C GLY A 18 22.60 -0.02 3.58
N PRO A 19 23.12 -1.10 4.18
CA PRO A 19 22.35 -2.04 5.00
C PRO A 19 21.99 -1.53 6.41
N TYR A 20 22.31 -0.26 6.71
CA TYR A 20 22.12 0.34 8.03
C TYR A 20 20.65 0.70 8.32
N PHE A 21 19.85 0.91 7.28
CA PHE A 21 18.44 1.28 7.40
C PHE A 21 17.54 0.08 7.11
N LYS A 22 16.59 -0.18 8.01
CA LYS A 22 15.58 -1.23 7.84
C LYS A 22 14.21 -0.60 7.65
N PHE A 23 13.41 -1.16 6.75
CA PHE A 23 12.01 -0.81 6.65
C PHE A 23 11.29 -1.19 7.95
N THR A 24 10.52 -0.24 8.47
CA THR A 24 9.65 -0.44 9.62
C THR A 24 8.20 -0.18 9.21
N PRO A 25 7.21 -0.77 9.91
CA PRO A 25 5.78 -0.46 9.73
C PRO A 25 5.40 1.02 9.92
N ALA A 26 6.33 1.85 10.43
CA ALA A 26 6.10 3.28 10.59
C ALA A 26 5.94 4.01 9.25
N VAL A 27 6.39 3.41 8.15
CA VAL A 27 6.19 3.93 6.79
C VAL A 27 5.07 3.13 6.13
N SER A 28 3.92 3.76 5.96
CA SER A 28 2.73 3.15 5.38
C SER A 28 2.07 3.99 4.31
N PHE A 29 1.52 3.30 3.31
CA PHE A 29 0.90 3.92 2.15
C PHE A 29 -0.58 3.59 2.13
N PHE A 30 -1.35 4.58 1.73
CA PHE A 30 -2.78 4.50 1.63
C PHE A 30 -3.20 4.60 0.19
N VAL A 31 -3.90 3.59 -0.32
CA VAL A 31 -4.38 3.57 -1.70
C VAL A 31 -5.90 3.44 -1.68
N GLY A 32 -6.58 4.49 -2.12
CA GLY A 32 -8.04 4.48 -2.29
C GLY A 32 -8.41 3.64 -3.51
N CYS A 33 -9.11 2.53 -3.30
CA CYS A 33 -9.62 1.69 -4.38
C CYS A 33 -11.11 1.99 -4.62
N GLY A 34 -11.51 2.24 -5.86
CA GLY A 34 -12.92 2.47 -6.21
C GLY A 34 -13.72 1.16 -6.28
N THR A 35 -13.04 0.03 -6.46
CA THR A 35 -13.68 -1.28 -6.57
C THR A 35 -12.99 -2.39 -5.78
N GLU A 36 -13.78 -3.40 -5.35
CA GLU A 36 -13.24 -4.60 -4.72
C GLU A 36 -12.30 -5.37 -5.65
N LYS A 37 -12.58 -5.36 -6.96
CA LYS A 37 -11.74 -6.01 -7.96
C LYS A 37 -10.35 -5.35 -8.06
N GLU A 38 -10.29 -4.02 -7.99
CA GLU A 38 -9.01 -3.28 -7.94
C GLU A 38 -8.24 -3.60 -6.66
N MET A 39 -8.94 -3.62 -5.53
CA MET A 39 -8.35 -3.96 -4.23
C MET A 39 -7.75 -5.38 -4.24
N ASP A 40 -8.52 -6.38 -4.69
CA ASP A 40 -8.06 -7.77 -4.77
C ASP A 40 -6.87 -7.91 -5.75
N ALA A 41 -6.89 -7.19 -6.88
CA ALA A 41 -5.79 -7.20 -7.85
C ALA A 41 -4.51 -6.55 -7.31
N LEU A 42 -4.63 -5.40 -6.64
CA LEU A 42 -3.49 -4.72 -6.00
C LEU A 42 -2.93 -5.57 -4.86
N TRP A 43 -3.81 -6.13 -4.02
CA TRP A 43 -3.41 -7.02 -2.93
C TRP A 43 -2.66 -8.26 -3.44
N ALA A 44 -3.15 -8.90 -4.50
CA ALA A 44 -2.51 -10.06 -5.10
C ALA A 44 -1.12 -9.73 -5.66
N LYS A 45 -0.94 -8.52 -6.24
CA LYS A 45 0.36 -8.05 -6.75
C LYS A 45 1.33 -7.74 -5.61
N LEU A 46 0.89 -6.98 -4.60
CA LEU A 46 1.74 -6.58 -3.47
C LEU A 46 2.13 -7.76 -2.57
N SER A 47 1.26 -8.75 -2.43
CA SER A 47 1.53 -9.96 -1.63
C SER A 47 2.62 -10.86 -2.21
N LYS A 48 3.02 -10.72 -3.48
CA LYS A 48 4.06 -11.56 -4.10
C LYS A 48 5.48 -11.20 -3.67
N GLY A 49 5.73 -9.94 -3.30
CA GLY A 49 7.04 -9.45 -2.85
C GLY A 49 7.04 -8.86 -1.44
N GLY A 50 5.87 -8.68 -0.84
CA GLY A 50 5.71 -8.17 0.52
C GLY A 50 5.46 -9.25 1.56
N ARG A 51 5.64 -8.90 2.83
CA ARG A 51 5.24 -9.75 3.96
C ARG A 51 3.83 -9.38 4.40
N ARG A 52 2.91 -10.34 4.39
CA ARG A 52 1.55 -10.15 4.91
C ARG A 52 1.60 -10.02 6.43
N LEU A 53 1.35 -8.82 6.94
CA LEU A 53 1.17 -8.57 8.38
C LEU A 53 -0.23 -9.00 8.83
N TRP A 54 -1.24 -8.80 7.98
CA TRP A 54 -2.63 -9.19 8.22
C TRP A 54 -3.26 -9.76 6.94
N GLY A 55 -4.17 -10.72 7.08
CA GLY A 55 -4.89 -11.33 5.95
C GLY A 55 -6.07 -10.48 5.51
N LEU A 56 -6.17 -10.20 4.20
CA LEU A 56 -7.27 -9.45 3.58
C LEU A 56 -8.67 -10.00 3.91
N GLY A 57 -8.78 -11.30 4.21
CA GLY A 57 -10.05 -11.96 4.56
C GLY A 57 -10.64 -11.56 5.92
N ASN A 58 -9.89 -10.86 6.76
CA ASN A 58 -10.31 -10.51 8.12
C ASN A 58 -10.77 -9.05 8.27
N LEU A 59 -10.81 -8.27 7.18
CA LEU A 59 -11.29 -6.88 7.22
C LEU A 59 -12.77 -6.81 6.81
N PRO A 60 -13.62 -6.08 7.56
CA PRO A 60 -14.99 -5.84 7.15
C PRO A 60 -14.99 -5.07 5.81
N ARG A 61 -15.48 -5.71 4.74
CA ARG A 61 -15.65 -5.07 3.43
C ARG A 61 -16.74 -4.01 3.58
N THR A 62 -16.36 -2.73 3.50
CA THR A 62 -17.32 -1.63 3.61
C THR A 62 -18.22 -1.61 2.37
N PRO A 63 -19.56 -1.55 2.52
CA PRO A 63 -20.46 -1.31 1.39
C PRO A 63 -20.12 0.02 0.73
N LYS A 64 -20.06 0.05 -0.60
CA LYS A 64 -19.75 1.25 -1.37
C LYS A 64 -20.87 2.29 -1.25
N THR A 65 -20.74 3.20 -0.29
CA THR A 65 -21.52 4.46 -0.26
C THR A 65 -20.72 5.58 -0.94
N PRO A 66 -21.36 6.54 -1.63
CA PRO A 66 -20.68 7.53 -2.48
C PRO A 66 -19.70 8.47 -1.77
N SER A 67 -19.65 8.48 -0.44
CA SER A 67 -18.86 9.43 0.36
C SER A 67 -17.79 8.79 1.25
N THR A 68 -17.60 7.46 1.21
CA THR A 68 -16.74 6.81 2.22
C THR A 68 -15.35 6.53 1.67
N HIS A 69 -14.36 7.30 2.11
CA HIS A 69 -12.94 7.04 1.83
C HIS A 69 -12.51 5.77 2.60
N THR A 70 -12.20 4.71 1.87
CA THR A 70 -11.88 3.37 2.41
C THR A 70 -10.57 3.39 3.19
N ARG A 71 -10.63 3.21 4.52
CA ARG A 71 -9.45 3.25 5.38
C ARG A 71 -8.57 1.97 5.25
N THR A 72 -7.81 1.81 4.16
CA THR A 72 -6.81 0.74 4.02
C THR A 72 -5.43 1.25 4.45
N SER A 73 -5.12 1.15 5.73
CA SER A 73 -3.72 1.29 6.18
C SER A 73 -2.94 0.09 5.66
N ALA A 74 -2.07 0.28 4.67
CA ALA A 74 -1.12 -0.74 4.26
C ALA A 74 0.29 -0.34 4.72
N LEU A 75 0.87 -1.25 5.52
CA LEU A 75 2.18 -1.25 6.20
C LEU A 75 2.14 -0.81 7.67
#